data_AF-A0A6A4ZVC6-F1
#
_entry.id   AF-A0A6A4ZVC6-F1
#
_cell.length_a   1.000
_cell.length_b   1.000
_cell.length_c   1.000
_cell.angle_alpha   90.00
_cell.angle_beta   90.00
_cell.angle_gamma   90.00
#
_symmetry.space_group_name_H-M   'P 1'
#
loop_
_entity.id
_entity.type
_entity.pdbx_description
1 polymer ?
#
loop_
_entity_poly.entity_id
_entity_poly.type
_entity_poly.pdbx_seq_one_letter_code
_entity_poly.pdbx_strand_id
1 'polypeptide(L)'
;MLPANYFFLFFAIPVFAAAVLFSLSKAHFRAGVSHWLHVKPRFLHRLVSVGEILFVLIAVVGNILVFYHSYTFQSTLKKPVLRVVSIALGFSGLYNMVFLALPATRHSFWMEWLNLPWARAVKYHRWFGVATIVMFFVHFVIFFVQFANTDTLADELLPCFNCDIRFENSQGKDAWINVFGELSLLFMLIMGATSFPYVRRHYYATF
;
A
#
# COMPACT_ATOMS: atom_id res chain seq x y z
N MET A 1 4.71 2.72 21.89
CA MET A 1 3.88 1.53 21.60
C MET A 1 2.43 1.93 21.85
N LEU A 2 1.57 1.89 20.83
CA LEU A 2 0.13 2.11 21.04
C LEU A 2 -0.37 0.99 21.97
N PRO A 3 -1.03 1.31 23.09
CA PRO A 3 -1.38 0.28 24.05
C PRO A 3 -2.44 -0.65 23.42
N ALA A 4 -2.38 -1.95 23.74
CA ALA A 4 -3.10 -3.02 23.03
C ALA A 4 -4.62 -2.80 22.93
N ASN A 5 -5.17 -2.06 23.88
CA ASN A 5 -6.55 -1.56 23.92
C ASN A 5 -6.90 -0.67 22.71
N TYR A 6 -5.98 0.14 22.17
CA TYR A 6 -6.25 0.93 20.96
C TYR A 6 -6.39 0.05 19.71
N PHE A 7 -5.53 -0.96 19.56
CA PHE A 7 -5.64 -1.89 18.43
C PHE A 7 -6.98 -2.64 18.47
N PHE A 8 -7.38 -3.13 19.65
CA PHE A 8 -8.65 -3.85 19.78
C PHE A 8 -9.87 -2.95 19.53
N LEU A 9 -9.90 -1.75 20.12
CA LEU A 9 -11.04 -0.84 20.01
C LEU A 9 -11.17 -0.20 18.62
N PHE A 10 -10.07 0.13 17.96
CA PHE A 10 -10.10 0.88 16.69
C PHE A 10 -9.91 0.01 15.43
N PHE A 11 -9.37 -1.21 15.56
CA PHE A 11 -9.25 -2.14 14.43
C PHE A 11 -10.17 -3.36 14.56
N ALA A 12 -10.11 -4.10 15.67
CA ALA A 12 -10.86 -5.37 15.78
C ALA A 12 -12.38 -5.15 15.84
N ILE A 13 -12.86 -4.25 16.70
CA ILE A 13 -14.29 -3.98 16.86
C ILE A 13 -14.92 -3.41 15.57
N PRO A 14 -14.34 -2.40 14.89
CA PRO A 14 -14.92 -1.88 13.66
C PRO A 14 -14.94 -2.91 12.52
N VAL A 15 -13.91 -3.76 12.42
CA VAL A 15 -13.88 -4.84 11.42
C VAL A 15 -14.95 -5.89 11.71
N PHE A 16 -15.13 -6.29 12.98
CA PHE A 16 -16.15 -7.26 13.36
C PHE A 16 -17.57 -6.70 13.19
N ALA A 17 -17.80 -5.46 13.61
CA ALA A 17 -19.07 -4.76 13.43
C ALA A 17 -19.40 -4.61 11.94
N ALA A 18 -18.43 -4.23 11.11
CA ALA A 18 -18.59 -4.16 9.66
C ALA A 18 -18.92 -5.54 9.06
N ALA A 19 -18.27 -6.61 9.52
CA ALA A 19 -18.54 -7.98 9.07
C ALA A 19 -19.97 -8.44 9.41
N VAL A 20 -20.44 -8.15 10.63
CA VAL A 20 -21.80 -8.51 11.07
C VAL A 20 -22.86 -7.69 10.32
N LEU A 21 -22.69 -6.37 10.25
CA LEU A 21 -23.58 -5.48 9.49
C LEU A 21 -23.62 -5.88 8.01
N PHE A 22 -22.50 -6.32 7.45
CA PHE A 22 -22.43 -6.80 6.07
C PHE A 22 -23.20 -8.10 5.88
N SER A 23 -23.03 -9.09 6.77
CA SER A 23 -23.75 -10.37 6.70
C SER A 23 -25.26 -10.15 6.70
N LEU A 24 -25.74 -9.23 7.53
CA LEU A 24 -27.16 -8.90 7.66
C LEU A 24 -27.71 -8.06 6.50
N SER A 25 -26.88 -7.19 5.91
CA SER A 25 -27.30 -6.27 4.84
C SER A 25 -27.08 -6.80 3.42
N LYS A 26 -26.40 -7.94 3.24
CA LYS A 26 -26.06 -8.52 1.93
C LYS A 26 -27.27 -8.70 0.99
N ALA A 27 -28.44 -9.00 1.54
CA ALA A 27 -29.69 -9.13 0.76
C ALA A 27 -30.25 -7.77 0.31
N HIS A 28 -30.18 -6.74 1.16
CA HIS A 28 -30.71 -5.40 0.88
C HIS A 28 -29.79 -4.54 0.01
N PHE A 29 -28.46 -4.73 0.10
CA PHE A 29 -27.48 -3.91 -0.61
C PHE A 29 -27.49 -4.13 -2.14
N ARG A 30 -27.98 -5.27 -2.62
CA ARG A 30 -28.12 -5.57 -4.05
C ARG A 30 -29.25 -4.77 -4.74
N ALA A 31 -30.19 -4.18 -3.98
CA ALA A 31 -31.41 -3.59 -4.53
C ALA A 31 -31.43 -2.05 -4.63
N GLY A 32 -30.47 -1.33 -4.02
CA GLY A 32 -30.51 0.13 -3.91
C GLY A 32 -29.32 0.86 -4.54
N VAL A 33 -28.44 1.40 -3.68
CA VAL A 33 -27.35 2.33 -4.03
C VAL A 33 -26.27 1.70 -4.93
N SER A 34 -26.08 0.37 -4.85
CA SER A 34 -25.09 -0.34 -5.68
C SER A 34 -25.47 -0.38 -7.16
N HIS A 35 -26.75 -0.23 -7.52
CA HIS A 35 -27.18 -0.33 -8.91
C HIS A 35 -26.47 0.69 -9.81
N TRP A 36 -26.25 1.92 -9.33
CA TRP A 36 -25.54 2.95 -10.09
C TRP A 36 -24.06 2.61 -10.31
N LEU A 37 -23.38 2.04 -9.31
CA LEU A 37 -21.98 1.57 -9.43
C LEU A 37 -21.86 0.43 -10.45
N HIS A 38 -22.94 -0.33 -10.65
CA HIS A 38 -22.97 -1.46 -11.56
C HIS A 38 -23.29 -1.04 -13.01
N VAL A 39 -23.76 0.19 -13.23
CA VAL A 39 -24.03 0.73 -14.58
C VAL A 39 -22.75 0.72 -15.41
N LYS A 40 -22.87 0.30 -16.67
CA LYS A 40 -21.78 0.33 -17.65
C LYS A 40 -22.07 1.39 -18.71
N PRO A 41 -21.35 2.53 -18.71
CA PRO A 41 -21.66 3.62 -19.62
C PRO A 41 -21.39 3.25 -21.08
N ARG A 42 -22.21 3.78 -21.99
CA ARG A 42 -22.13 3.47 -23.43
C ARG A 42 -20.84 3.98 -24.10
N PHE A 43 -20.29 5.11 -23.63
CA PHE A 43 -19.08 5.70 -24.20
C PHE A 43 -17.83 4.82 -23.99
N LEU A 44 -17.83 3.93 -22.98
CA LEU A 44 -16.78 2.94 -22.76
C LEU A 44 -17.11 1.57 -23.35
N HIS A 45 -17.96 1.52 -24.39
CA HIS A 45 -18.44 0.28 -25.01
C HIS A 45 -19.02 -0.74 -24.00
N ARG A 46 -19.51 -0.27 -22.85
CA ARG A 46 -19.99 -1.10 -21.72
C ARG A 46 -18.94 -2.10 -21.19
N LEU A 47 -17.65 -1.82 -21.37
CA LEU A 47 -16.56 -2.69 -20.92
C LEU A 47 -16.33 -2.58 -19.41
N VAL A 48 -16.40 -1.35 -18.88
CA VAL A 48 -16.03 -0.97 -17.51
C VAL A 48 -17.29 -0.47 -16.76
N SER A 49 -17.44 -0.85 -15.49
CA SER A 49 -18.52 -0.35 -14.62
C SER A 49 -18.17 1.00 -14.01
N VAL A 50 -19.16 1.79 -13.60
CA VAL A 50 -18.94 3.05 -12.86
C VAL A 50 -18.16 2.80 -11.57
N GLY A 51 -18.42 1.70 -10.86
CA GLY A 51 -17.68 1.32 -9.66
C GLY A 51 -16.20 1.00 -9.93
N GLU A 52 -15.87 0.44 -11.08
CA GLU A 52 -14.48 0.21 -11.50
C GLU A 52 -13.76 1.53 -11.86
N ILE A 53 -14.47 2.48 -12.49
CA ILE A 53 -13.95 3.84 -12.73
C ILE A 53 -13.69 4.53 -11.38
N LEU A 54 -14.67 4.48 -10.47
CA LEU A 54 -14.55 5.05 -9.13
C LEU A 54 -13.37 4.44 -8.38
N PHE A 55 -13.18 3.12 -8.45
CA PHE A 55 -12.05 2.42 -7.84
C PHE A 55 -10.70 2.94 -8.34
N VAL A 56 -10.53 3.02 -9.66
CA VAL A 56 -9.28 3.52 -10.27
C VAL A 56 -9.08 5.01 -9.94
N LEU A 57 -10.15 5.80 -9.95
CA LEU A 57 -10.11 7.22 -9.61
C LEU A 57 -9.68 7.43 -8.15
N ILE A 58 -10.28 6.70 -7.20
CA ILE A 58 -9.88 6.73 -5.78
C ILE A 58 -8.41 6.38 -5.66
N ALA A 59 -7.95 5.32 -6.32
CA ALA A 59 -6.57 4.90 -6.23
C ALA A 59 -5.59 5.93 -6.82
N VAL A 60 -5.88 6.51 -8.00
CA VAL A 60 -4.99 7.49 -8.64
C VAL A 60 -5.01 8.83 -7.91
N VAL A 61 -6.20 9.39 -7.68
CA VAL A 61 -6.36 10.69 -6.99
C VAL A 61 -5.86 10.58 -5.56
N GLY A 62 -6.16 9.47 -4.88
CA GLY A 62 -5.68 9.22 -3.53
C GLY A 62 -4.15 9.15 -3.44
N ASN A 63 -3.47 8.52 -4.41
CA ASN A 63 -2.01 8.58 -4.47
C ASN A 63 -1.49 10.01 -4.60
N ILE A 64 -2.09 10.81 -5.50
CA ILE A 64 -1.69 12.22 -5.68
C ILE A 64 -1.88 13.01 -4.38
N LEU A 65 -3.04 12.84 -3.72
CA LEU A 65 -3.35 13.53 -2.46
C LEU A 65 -2.43 13.09 -1.32
N VAL A 66 -2.17 11.79 -1.16
CA VAL A 66 -1.26 11.26 -0.14
C VAL A 66 0.16 11.75 -0.38
N PHE A 67 0.64 11.72 -1.63
CA PHE A 67 1.95 12.25 -1.98
C PHE A 67 2.05 13.74 -1.67
N TYR A 68 1.07 14.54 -2.12
CA TYR A 68 1.05 15.98 -1.91
C TYR A 68 0.96 16.35 -0.41
N HIS A 69 0.08 15.69 0.33
CA HIS A 69 -0.08 15.96 1.75
C HIS A 69 1.18 15.55 2.54
N SER A 70 1.77 14.40 2.22
CA SER A 70 3.03 13.98 2.84
C SER A 70 4.17 14.94 2.47
N TYR A 71 4.30 15.31 1.21
CA TYR A 71 5.29 16.28 0.74
C TYR A 71 5.18 17.61 1.48
N THR A 72 4.00 18.22 1.47
CA THR A 72 3.75 19.51 2.14
C THR A 72 4.04 19.43 3.64
N PHE A 73 3.55 18.39 4.32
CA PHE A 73 3.82 18.18 5.74
C PHE A 73 5.33 18.06 6.02
N GLN A 74 6.05 17.21 5.30
CA GLN A 74 7.49 17.05 5.51
C GLN A 74 8.29 18.32 5.14
N SER A 75 7.85 19.10 4.15
CA SER A 75 8.42 20.41 3.83
C SER A 75 8.23 21.43 4.96
N THR A 76 7.08 21.42 5.67
CA THR A 76 6.89 22.30 6.85
C THR A 76 7.87 21.98 7.99
N LEU A 77 8.33 20.73 8.09
CA LEU A 77 9.35 20.29 9.04
C LEU A 77 10.79 20.66 8.62
N LYS A 78 10.96 21.42 7.52
CA LYS A 78 12.26 21.88 6.99
C LYS A 78 13.27 20.75 6.73
N LYS A 79 12.79 19.55 6.39
CA LYS A 79 13.66 18.42 6.00
C LYS A 79 14.31 18.68 4.64
N PRO A 80 15.49 18.10 4.35
CA PRO A 80 16.10 18.21 3.04
C PRO A 80 15.18 17.64 1.97
N VAL A 81 15.20 18.24 0.78
CA VAL A 81 14.24 17.94 -0.31
C VAL A 81 14.25 16.45 -0.67
N LEU A 82 15.42 15.81 -0.73
CA LEU A 82 15.52 14.37 -1.00
C LEU A 82 14.78 13.54 0.06
N ARG A 83 14.94 13.85 1.35
CA ARG A 83 14.23 13.17 2.44
C ARG A 83 12.72 13.41 2.37
N VAL A 84 12.29 14.62 2.01
CA VAL A 84 10.86 14.95 1.80
C VAL A 84 10.26 14.07 0.70
N VAL A 85 10.92 14.00 -0.45
CA VAL A 85 10.45 13.20 -1.60
C VAL A 85 10.47 11.71 -1.26
N SER A 86 11.54 11.19 -0.65
CA SER A 86 11.59 9.79 -0.22
C SER A 86 10.44 9.42 0.68
N ILE A 87 10.18 10.23 1.72
CA ILE A 87 9.08 9.96 2.66
C ILE A 87 7.72 9.97 1.92
N ALA A 88 7.49 10.94 1.04
CA ALA A 88 6.25 11.02 0.26
C ALA A 88 6.03 9.80 -0.65
N LEU A 89 7.10 9.28 -1.28
CA LEU A 89 7.06 8.03 -2.04
C LEU A 89 6.77 6.82 -1.15
N GLY A 90 7.34 6.76 0.05
CA GLY A 90 7.06 5.72 1.04
C GLY A 90 5.57 5.66 1.42
N PHE A 91 4.97 6.82 1.72
CA PHE A 91 3.52 6.91 2.00
C PHE A 91 2.66 6.53 0.78
N SER A 92 3.08 6.89 -0.43
CA SER A 92 2.37 6.50 -1.66
C SER A 92 2.45 4.98 -1.89
N GLY A 93 3.61 4.37 -1.64
CA GLY A 93 3.79 2.91 -1.63
C GLY A 93 2.86 2.22 -0.63
N LEU A 94 2.81 2.71 0.61
CA LEU A 94 1.91 2.19 1.65
C LEU A 94 0.44 2.33 1.26
N TYR A 95 0.05 3.45 0.66
CA TYR A 95 -1.31 3.66 0.16
C TYR A 95 -1.68 2.62 -0.92
N ASN A 96 -0.77 2.32 -1.85
CA ASN A 96 -0.97 1.26 -2.84
C ASN A 96 -1.09 -0.14 -2.20
N MET A 97 -0.37 -0.41 -1.11
CA MET A 97 -0.50 -1.68 -0.37
C MET A 97 -1.91 -1.90 0.20
N VAL A 98 -2.64 -0.85 0.57
CA VAL A 98 -4.04 -0.99 1.02
C VAL A 98 -4.90 -1.63 -0.07
N PHE A 99 -4.70 -1.25 -1.33
CA PHE A 99 -5.45 -1.80 -2.46
C PHE A 99 -4.95 -3.16 -2.91
N LEU A 100 -3.73 -3.57 -2.56
CA LEU A 100 -3.22 -4.92 -2.84
C LEU A 100 -4.03 -6.00 -2.11
N ALA A 101 -4.55 -5.71 -0.92
CA ALA A 101 -5.33 -6.65 -0.12
C ALA A 101 -6.74 -6.90 -0.68
N LEU A 102 -7.31 -5.94 -1.43
CA LEU A 102 -8.70 -6.03 -1.91
C LEU A 102 -8.93 -7.20 -2.89
N PRO A 103 -8.06 -7.43 -3.91
CA PRO A 103 -8.20 -8.57 -4.81
C PRO A 103 -7.68 -9.89 -4.24
N ALA A 104 -6.90 -9.86 -3.15
CA ALA A 104 -6.34 -11.06 -2.52
C ALA A 104 -7.44 -11.93 -1.90
N THR A 105 -8.53 -11.30 -1.45
CA THR A 105 -9.72 -11.99 -0.95
C THR A 105 -10.76 -12.13 -2.05
N ARG A 106 -10.94 -13.34 -2.57
CA ARG A 106 -11.95 -13.63 -3.61
C ARG A 106 -13.34 -13.26 -3.08
N HIS A 107 -14.17 -12.63 -3.93
CA HIS A 107 -15.53 -12.23 -3.58
C HIS A 107 -15.63 -11.34 -2.33
N SER A 108 -14.62 -10.49 -2.11
CA SER A 108 -14.65 -9.52 -1.01
C SER A 108 -15.79 -8.50 -1.18
N PHE A 109 -16.25 -7.94 -0.07
CA PHE A 109 -17.31 -6.93 -0.04
C PHE A 109 -17.06 -5.82 -1.06
N TRP A 110 -15.86 -5.25 -1.06
CA TRP A 110 -15.49 -4.15 -1.94
C TRP A 110 -15.57 -4.52 -3.42
N MET A 111 -15.24 -5.77 -3.77
CA MET A 111 -15.36 -6.25 -5.15
C MET A 111 -16.83 -6.40 -5.59
N GLU A 112 -17.67 -6.98 -4.73
CA GLU A 112 -19.11 -7.12 -5.02
C GLU A 112 -19.80 -5.75 -5.08
N TRP A 113 -19.43 -4.85 -4.17
CA TRP A 113 -20.03 -3.52 -4.08
C TRP A 113 -19.68 -2.63 -5.28
N LEU A 114 -18.41 -2.61 -5.71
CA LEU A 114 -17.92 -1.82 -6.85
C LEU A 114 -18.15 -2.49 -8.22
N ASN A 115 -18.75 -3.68 -8.26
CA ASN A 115 -18.90 -4.49 -9.47
C ASN A 115 -17.56 -4.77 -10.18
N LEU A 116 -16.54 -5.12 -9.40
CA LEU A 116 -15.20 -5.47 -9.91
C LEU A 116 -15.14 -6.97 -10.19
N PRO A 117 -15.16 -7.42 -11.45
CA PRO A 117 -15.03 -8.83 -11.76
C PRO A 117 -13.62 -9.31 -11.40
N TRP A 118 -13.54 -10.56 -10.92
CA TRP A 118 -12.29 -11.13 -10.40
C TRP A 118 -11.13 -11.06 -11.39
N ALA A 119 -11.36 -11.33 -12.68
CA ALA A 119 -10.31 -11.25 -13.71
C ALA A 119 -9.67 -9.85 -13.81
N ARG A 120 -10.46 -8.78 -13.61
CA ARG A 120 -9.96 -7.39 -13.61
C ARG A 120 -9.35 -7.02 -12.28
N ALA A 121 -9.90 -7.50 -11.17
CA ALA A 121 -9.30 -7.32 -9.85
C ALA A 121 -7.87 -7.90 -9.77
N VAL A 122 -7.62 -9.08 -10.35
CA VAL A 122 -6.26 -9.65 -10.47
C VAL A 122 -5.35 -8.78 -11.33
N LYS A 123 -5.87 -8.19 -12.41
CA LYS A 123 -5.12 -7.22 -13.22
C LYS A 123 -4.72 -6.00 -12.38
N TYR A 124 -5.62 -5.46 -11.58
CA TYR A 124 -5.33 -4.34 -10.69
C TYR A 124 -4.36 -4.70 -9.57
N HIS A 125 -4.48 -5.88 -8.96
CA HIS A 125 -3.50 -6.37 -8.00
C HIS A 125 -2.07 -6.35 -8.57
N ARG A 126 -1.90 -6.80 -9.81
CA ARG A 126 -0.60 -6.74 -10.49
C ARG A 126 -0.12 -5.31 -10.72
N TRP A 127 -1.02 -4.41 -11.14
CA TRP A 127 -0.68 -3.01 -11.36
C TRP A 127 -0.24 -2.31 -10.07
N PHE A 128 -1.01 -2.48 -8.98
CA PHE A 128 -0.62 -1.97 -7.67
C PHE A 128 0.65 -2.63 -7.14
N GLY A 129 0.85 -3.93 -7.38
CA GLY A 129 2.05 -4.63 -6.94
C GLY A 129 3.31 -4.03 -7.56
N VAL A 130 3.28 -3.82 -8.88
CA VAL A 130 4.38 -3.15 -9.59
C VAL A 130 4.55 -1.72 -9.10
N ALA A 131 3.47 -0.95 -8.98
CA ALA A 131 3.54 0.43 -8.50
C ALA A 131 4.16 0.52 -7.10
N THR A 132 3.73 -0.32 -6.16
CA THR A 132 4.26 -0.39 -4.80
C THR A 132 5.75 -0.74 -4.79
N ILE A 133 6.17 -1.77 -5.52
CA ILE A 133 7.59 -2.17 -5.58
C ILE A 133 8.44 -1.03 -6.16
N VAL A 134 7.98 -0.38 -7.22
CA VAL A 134 8.70 0.77 -7.82
C VAL A 134 8.79 1.94 -6.84
N MET A 135 7.70 2.29 -6.15
CA MET A 135 7.70 3.40 -5.18
C MET A 135 8.66 3.12 -4.02
N PHE A 136 8.66 1.91 -3.45
CA PHE A 136 9.58 1.57 -2.36
C PHE A 136 11.04 1.43 -2.82
N PHE A 137 11.28 0.92 -4.03
CA PHE A 137 12.61 0.87 -4.60
C PHE A 137 13.18 2.28 -4.79
N VAL A 138 12.42 3.21 -5.38
CA VAL A 138 12.84 4.60 -5.56
C VAL A 138 13.00 5.30 -4.21
N HIS A 139 12.08 5.07 -3.26
CA HIS A 139 12.20 5.56 -1.87
C HIS A 139 13.54 5.13 -1.24
N PHE A 140 13.92 3.86 -1.36
CA PHE A 140 15.18 3.34 -0.85
C PHE A 140 16.37 3.97 -1.57
N VAL A 141 16.37 4.05 -2.90
CA VAL A 141 17.47 4.63 -3.68
C VAL A 141 17.71 6.10 -3.31
N ILE A 142 16.66 6.90 -3.13
CA ILE A 142 16.82 8.32 -2.75
C ILE A 142 17.35 8.43 -1.30
N PHE A 143 16.90 7.57 -0.38
CA PHE A 143 17.47 7.53 0.98
C PHE A 143 18.93 7.09 0.97
N PHE A 144 19.29 6.09 0.18
CA PHE A 144 20.67 5.64 -0.01
C PHE A 144 21.57 6.79 -0.49
N VAL A 145 21.12 7.55 -1.50
CA VAL A 145 21.84 8.75 -1.98
C VAL A 145 21.92 9.83 -0.91
N GLN A 146 20.83 10.09 -0.18
CA GLN A 146 20.82 11.08 0.91
C GLN A 146 21.82 10.72 2.01
N PHE A 147 21.92 9.45 2.41
CA PHE A 147 22.84 9.00 3.44
C PHE A 147 24.30 8.96 2.96
N ALA A 148 24.52 8.65 1.68
CA ALA A 148 25.83 8.78 1.06
C ALA A 148 26.30 10.25 1.04
N ASN A 149 25.40 11.20 0.77
CA ASN A 149 25.73 12.62 0.76
C ASN A 149 25.99 13.21 2.16
N THR A 150 25.55 12.54 3.23
CA THR A 150 25.76 12.98 4.61
C THR A 150 26.82 12.16 5.36
N ASP A 151 27.50 11.24 4.68
CA ASP A 151 28.49 10.31 5.26
C ASP A 151 27.96 9.47 6.43
N THR A 152 26.64 9.26 6.50
CA THR A 152 25.96 8.49 7.58
C THR A 152 25.48 7.12 7.10
N LEU A 153 26.02 6.62 5.99
CA LEU A 153 25.54 5.40 5.34
C LEU A 153 25.71 4.15 6.23
N ALA A 154 26.87 4.00 6.88
CA ALA A 154 27.08 2.89 7.80
C ALA A 154 26.17 2.97 9.04
N ASP A 155 25.95 4.17 9.57
CA ASP A 155 25.17 4.39 10.79
C ASP A 155 23.66 4.15 10.58
N GLU A 156 23.15 4.44 9.38
CA GLU A 156 21.73 4.38 9.06
C GLU A 156 21.31 3.04 8.43
N LEU A 157 22.17 2.38 7.64
CA LEU A 157 21.83 1.11 6.97
C LEU A 157 22.24 -0.13 7.78
N LEU A 158 23.27 -0.05 8.62
CA LEU A 158 23.72 -1.22 9.38
C LEU A 158 23.00 -1.33 10.73
N PRO A 159 22.72 -2.54 11.21
CA PRO A 159 22.12 -2.73 12.52
C PRO A 159 23.08 -2.28 13.62
N CYS A 160 22.60 -1.43 14.53
CA CYS A 160 23.33 -1.12 15.76
C CYS A 160 22.86 -2.02 16.92
N PHE A 161 23.70 -2.97 17.30
CA PHE A 161 23.42 -3.91 18.40
C PHE A 161 23.71 -3.33 19.80
N ASN A 162 24.55 -2.29 19.88
CA ASN A 162 24.97 -1.69 21.15
C ASN A 162 24.31 -0.32 21.42
N CYS A 163 23.37 0.12 20.58
CA CYS A 163 22.68 1.40 20.72
C CYS A 163 21.39 1.25 21.53
N ASP A 164 21.01 2.32 22.25
CA ASP A 164 19.71 2.37 22.92
C ASP A 164 18.55 2.54 21.91
N ILE A 165 17.58 1.63 21.94
CA ILE A 165 16.38 1.61 21.10
C ILE A 165 15.14 2.16 21.80
N ARG A 166 15.25 2.52 23.08
CA ARG A 166 14.10 2.85 23.94
C ARG A 166 13.50 4.22 23.63
N PHE A 167 14.33 5.19 23.26
CA PHE A 167 13.91 6.58 23.09
C PHE A 167 13.49 6.89 21.65
N GLU A 168 12.54 7.82 21.51
CA GLU A 168 12.14 8.34 20.21
C GLU A 168 13.21 9.27 19.64
N ASN A 169 13.54 9.11 18.34
CA ASN A 169 14.69 9.72 17.67
C ASN A 169 16.07 9.27 18.21
N SER A 170 16.16 8.09 18.81
CA SER A 170 17.47 7.48 19.08
C SER A 170 18.05 6.87 17.80
N GLN A 171 19.37 7.00 17.62
CA GLN A 171 20.08 6.40 16.49
C GLN A 171 19.80 4.89 16.36
N GLY A 172 19.74 4.19 17.49
CA GLY A 172 19.42 2.76 17.51
C GLY A 172 18.04 2.46 16.92
N LYS A 173 17.01 3.22 17.30
CA LYS A 173 15.65 3.00 16.79
C LYS A 173 15.56 3.28 15.28
N ASP A 174 16.17 4.36 14.81
CA ASP A 174 16.13 4.75 13.40
C ASP A 174 16.89 3.75 12.52
N ALA A 175 18.08 3.32 12.92
CA ALA A 175 18.84 2.28 12.23
C ALA A 175 18.06 0.95 12.12
N TRP A 176 17.41 0.51 13.20
CA TRP A 176 16.60 -0.71 13.16
C TRP A 176 15.36 -0.58 12.26
N ILE A 177 14.72 0.60 12.22
CA ILE A 177 13.60 0.85 11.30
C ILE A 177 14.09 0.74 9.84
N ASN A 178 15.25 1.30 9.52
CA ASN A 178 15.84 1.21 8.19
C ASN A 178 16.16 -0.25 7.81
N VAL A 179 16.82 -1.01 8.70
CA VAL A 179 17.12 -2.43 8.49
C VAL A 179 15.85 -3.26 8.22
N PHE A 180 14.77 -3.01 8.98
CA PHE A 180 13.49 -3.69 8.70
C PHE A 180 12.89 -3.25 7.36
N GLY A 181 13.03 -1.98 7.00
CA GLY A 181 12.67 -1.45 5.68
C GLY A 181 13.43 -2.16 4.56
N GLU A 182 14.75 -2.31 4.67
CA GLU A 182 15.60 -3.00 3.70
C GLU A 182 15.23 -4.47 3.56
N LEU A 183 15.05 -5.16 4.70
CA LEU A 183 14.63 -6.56 4.70
C LEU A 183 13.26 -6.72 4.04
N SER A 184 12.32 -5.80 4.31
CA SER A 184 11.00 -5.81 3.67
C SER A 184 11.10 -5.58 2.16
N LEU A 185 11.94 -4.65 1.71
CA LEU A 185 12.17 -4.38 0.30
C LEU A 185 12.80 -5.59 -0.39
N LEU A 186 13.77 -6.25 0.25
CA LEU A 186 14.39 -7.48 -0.25
C LEU A 186 13.32 -8.55 -0.52
N PHE A 187 12.44 -8.81 0.45
CA PHE A 187 11.34 -9.76 0.25
C PHE A 187 10.36 -9.31 -0.84
N MET A 188 10.06 -8.02 -0.93
CA MET A 188 9.21 -7.50 -2.00
C MET A 188 9.84 -7.66 -3.38
N LEU A 189 11.15 -7.49 -3.52
CA LEU A 189 11.88 -7.71 -4.77
C LEU A 189 11.92 -9.20 -5.14
N ILE A 190 12.13 -10.09 -4.17
CA ILE A 190 12.06 -11.54 -4.38
C ILE A 190 10.67 -11.94 -4.86
N MET A 191 9.60 -11.51 -4.17
CA MET A 191 8.22 -11.77 -4.58
C MET A 191 7.91 -11.19 -5.96
N GLY A 192 8.42 -9.99 -6.26
CA GLY A 192 8.30 -9.37 -7.58
C GLY A 192 8.98 -10.20 -8.67
N ALA A 193 10.17 -10.71 -8.40
CA ALA A 193 10.95 -11.53 -9.32
C ALA A 193 10.28 -12.88 -9.58
N THR A 194 9.81 -13.57 -8.54
CA THR A 194 9.10 -14.86 -8.69
C THR A 194 7.74 -14.70 -9.38
N SER A 195 7.13 -13.51 -9.26
CA SER A 195 5.88 -13.15 -9.92
C SER A 195 6.01 -12.83 -11.41
N PHE A 196 7.22 -12.81 -11.99
CA PHE A 196 7.38 -12.54 -13.41
C PHE A 196 6.68 -13.60 -14.28
N PRO A 197 6.08 -13.20 -15.43
CA PRO A 197 5.35 -14.14 -16.28
C PRO A 197 6.17 -15.34 -16.74
N TYR A 198 7.47 -15.19 -16.88
CA TYR A 198 8.37 -16.30 -17.22
C TYR A 198 8.45 -17.32 -16.08
N VAL A 199 8.80 -16.86 -14.87
CA VAL A 199 8.95 -17.71 -13.68
C VAL A 199 7.63 -18.40 -13.35
N ARG A 200 6.53 -17.63 -13.30
CA ARG A 200 5.18 -18.16 -13.04
C ARG A 200 4.75 -19.27 -14.01
N ARG A 201 5.19 -19.23 -15.27
CA ARG A 201 4.82 -20.24 -16.29
C ARG A 201 5.69 -21.49 -16.27
N HIS A 202 6.94 -21.40 -15.82
CA HIS A 202 7.90 -22.51 -15.86
C HIS A 202 8.23 -23.11 -14.48
N TYR A 203 8.04 -22.34 -13.41
CA TYR A 203 8.38 -22.70 -12.04
C TYR A 203 7.21 -22.37 -11.10
N TYR A 204 6.05 -22.99 -11.35
CA TYR A 204 4.81 -22.66 -10.62
C TYR A 204 4.91 -22.88 -9.11
N ALA A 205 5.69 -23.85 -8.63
CA ALA A 205 5.88 -24.08 -7.20
C ALA A 205 6.72 -22.99 -6.50
N THR A 206 7.52 -22.24 -7.27
CA THR A 206 8.35 -21.13 -6.78
C THR A 206 7.60 -19.80 -6.80
N PHE A 207 6.58 -19.69 -7.66
CA PHE A 207 5.64 -18.58 -7.71
C PHE A 207 4.62 -18.67 -6.57
#